data_AF-A0A945Q149-F1
#
_entry.id   AF-A0A945Q149-F1
#
_cell.length_a   1.000
_cell.length_b   1.000
_cell.length_c   1.000
_cell.angle_alpha   90.00
_cell.angle_beta   90.00
_cell.angle_gamma   90.00
#
_symmetry.space_group_name_H-M   'P 1'
#
loop_
_entity.id
_entity.type
_entity.pdbx_description
1 polymer ?
#
loop_
_entity_poly.entity_id
_entity_poly.type
_entity_poly.pdbx_seq_one_letter_code
_entity_poly.pdbx_strand_id
1 'polypeptide(L)'
;DKGNLYGSTDTGSIWHFEKGKQRPLDYLKDLNVAHVAPIQKANFETPAEAHFFWNNWRTILWNPDTQSFWGLQGGSTQLFEFTPTTGVLRSVRSLRPEGVPLDTRRNPFRSQLGFMLGPDNTLIYLAHAPGIRTEGKSDLKSSVHLLTYRIDTDQFHDHGALVTRNGRRIFFTESVEIGSDDHIYSVAWVESIDPSNKERIQSARGEAAPDETEDVIYEMQLIQMPTWQKLFK
;
A
#
# COMPACT_ATOMS: atom_id res chain seq x y z
N ASP A 1 -18.18 -20.03 9.08
CA ASP A 1 -17.90 -19.46 7.75
C ASP A 1 -18.72 -20.23 6.70
N LYS A 2 -19.41 -19.52 5.80
CA LYS A 2 -20.21 -20.10 4.70
C LYS A 2 -19.39 -20.31 3.41
N GLY A 3 -18.12 -19.90 3.40
CA GLY A 3 -17.25 -19.97 2.21
C GLY A 3 -17.58 -18.89 1.18
N ASN A 4 -18.01 -17.72 1.64
CA ASN A 4 -18.27 -16.58 0.77
C ASN A 4 -16.95 -15.88 0.43
N LEU A 5 -16.78 -15.47 -0.84
CA LEU A 5 -15.64 -14.68 -1.28
C LEU A 5 -16.12 -13.39 -1.92
N TYR A 6 -15.33 -12.34 -1.76
CA TYR A 6 -15.56 -11.07 -2.42
C TYR A 6 -14.30 -10.63 -3.13
N GLY A 7 -14.48 -9.86 -4.20
CA GLY A 7 -13.37 -9.21 -4.89
C GLY A 7 -13.86 -8.09 -5.78
N SER A 8 -12.92 -7.47 -6.48
CA SER A 8 -13.21 -6.39 -7.42
C SER A 8 -12.62 -6.67 -8.79
N THR A 9 -13.25 -6.13 -9.82
CA THR A 9 -12.67 -6.03 -11.17
C THR A 9 -11.74 -4.82 -11.28
N ASP A 10 -10.99 -4.74 -12.38
CA ASP A 10 -10.23 -3.57 -12.82
C ASP A 10 -11.11 -2.33 -13.10
N THR A 11 -12.39 -2.54 -13.40
CA THR A 11 -13.42 -1.49 -13.53
C THR A 11 -14.05 -1.08 -12.20
N GLY A 12 -13.67 -1.73 -11.09
CA GLY A 12 -14.14 -1.43 -9.73
C GLY A 12 -15.46 -2.07 -9.32
N SER A 13 -16.08 -2.87 -10.20
CA SER A 13 -17.28 -3.65 -9.84
C SER A 13 -16.92 -4.67 -8.76
N ILE A 14 -17.77 -4.76 -7.73
CA ILE A 14 -17.59 -5.73 -6.65
C ILE A 14 -18.37 -7.00 -7.01
N TRP A 15 -17.68 -8.14 -6.96
CA TRP A 15 -18.28 -9.45 -7.13
C TRP A 15 -18.35 -10.20 -5.80
N HIS A 16 -19.34 -11.08 -5.69
CA HIS A 16 -19.56 -11.96 -4.55
C HIS A 16 -19.71 -13.39 -5.06
N PHE A 17 -18.88 -14.28 -4.54
CA PHE A 17 -18.99 -15.72 -4.75
C PHE A 17 -19.67 -16.36 -3.54
N GLU A 18 -20.75 -17.09 -3.79
CA GLU A 18 -21.49 -17.85 -2.79
C GLU A 18 -21.45 -19.34 -3.12
N LYS A 19 -20.87 -20.11 -2.20
CA LYS A 19 -20.77 -21.56 -2.33
C LYS A 19 -22.16 -22.21 -2.33
N GLY A 20 -22.41 -23.11 -3.29
CA GLY A 20 -23.62 -23.94 -3.33
C GLY A 20 -24.77 -23.40 -4.18
N LYS A 21 -24.67 -22.17 -4.72
CA LYS A 21 -25.60 -21.68 -5.75
C LYS A 21 -25.28 -22.28 -7.12
N GLN A 22 -26.30 -22.51 -7.94
CA GLN A 22 -26.15 -22.93 -9.34
C GLN A 22 -25.38 -21.90 -10.18
N ARG A 23 -25.59 -20.61 -9.88
CA ARG A 23 -24.78 -19.48 -10.37
C ARG A 23 -24.10 -18.86 -9.15
N PRO A 24 -22.86 -19.24 -8.84
CA PRO A 24 -22.24 -18.86 -7.58
C PRO A 24 -21.66 -17.46 -7.60
N LEU A 25 -21.50 -16.82 -8.76
CA LEU A 25 -20.93 -15.49 -8.90
C LEU A 25 -22.01 -14.44 -9.20
N ASP A 26 -22.16 -13.48 -8.30
CA ASP A 26 -23.06 -12.32 -8.42
C ASP A 26 -22.23 -11.02 -8.41
N TYR A 27 -22.74 -9.95 -9.04
CA TYR A 27 -22.14 -8.61 -8.99
C TYR A 27 -23.05 -7.65 -8.23
N LEU A 28 -22.46 -6.85 -7.34
CA LEU A 28 -23.17 -5.86 -6.54
C LEU A 28 -23.41 -4.61 -7.40
N LYS A 29 -24.65 -4.45 -7.89
CA LYS A 29 -24.99 -3.48 -8.96
C LYS A 29 -24.78 -2.02 -8.58
N ASP A 30 -24.99 -1.68 -7.31
CA ASP A 30 -24.95 -0.28 -6.84
C ASP A 30 -23.62 0.10 -6.19
N LEU A 31 -22.65 -0.84 -6.13
CA LEU A 31 -21.36 -0.64 -5.49
C LEU A 31 -20.22 -0.71 -6.49
N ASN A 32 -19.43 0.36 -6.55
CA ASN A 32 -18.24 0.42 -7.38
C ASN A 32 -17.11 1.16 -6.67
N VAL A 33 -15.96 0.51 -6.55
CA VAL A 33 -14.75 1.02 -5.88
C VAL A 33 -14.18 2.24 -6.62
N ALA A 34 -14.43 2.39 -7.92
CA ALA A 34 -14.06 3.59 -8.68
C ALA A 34 -14.67 4.87 -8.08
N HIS A 35 -15.81 4.76 -7.39
CA HIS A 35 -16.54 5.87 -6.79
C HIS A 35 -15.98 6.31 -5.42
N VAL A 36 -15.08 5.54 -4.80
CA VAL A 36 -14.47 5.95 -3.53
C VAL A 36 -13.37 6.99 -3.73
N ALA A 37 -12.72 6.99 -4.91
CA ALA A 37 -11.59 7.85 -5.21
C ALA A 37 -11.97 9.35 -5.22
N PRO A 38 -11.02 10.26 -4.90
CA PRO A 38 -11.26 11.70 -4.96
C PRO A 38 -11.81 12.18 -6.31
N ILE A 39 -12.67 13.20 -6.27
CA ILE A 39 -13.31 13.77 -7.46
C ILE A 39 -12.25 14.30 -8.42
N GLN A 40 -12.45 13.99 -9.70
CA GLN A 40 -11.56 14.34 -10.79
C GLN A 40 -11.71 15.83 -11.18
N LYS A 41 -10.60 16.54 -11.38
CA LYS A 41 -10.63 17.85 -12.06
C LYS A 41 -11.13 17.64 -13.50
N ALA A 42 -11.92 18.56 -14.03
CA ALA A 42 -12.66 18.40 -15.30
C ALA A 42 -11.83 17.93 -16.52
N ASN A 43 -10.51 18.17 -16.53
CA ASN A 43 -9.61 17.88 -17.66
C ASN A 43 -8.56 16.80 -17.35
N PHE A 44 -8.77 15.95 -16.36
CA PHE A 44 -7.84 14.86 -16.08
C PHE A 44 -8.04 13.72 -17.10
N GLU A 45 -6.96 13.32 -17.76
CA GLU A 45 -6.93 12.13 -18.60
C GLU A 45 -6.25 10.98 -17.84
N THR A 46 -6.87 9.80 -17.87
CA THR A 46 -6.27 8.59 -17.30
C THR A 46 -5.12 8.13 -18.23
N PRO A 47 -3.87 8.02 -17.75
CA PRO A 47 -2.75 7.59 -18.59
C PRO A 47 -2.95 6.18 -19.16
N ALA A 48 -2.47 5.90 -20.38
CA ALA A 48 -2.62 4.58 -21.01
C ALA A 48 -1.94 3.43 -20.23
N GLU A 49 -0.86 3.71 -19.47
CA GLU A 49 -0.24 2.76 -18.55
C GLU A 49 -1.13 2.38 -17.34
N ALA A 50 -2.26 3.06 -17.15
CA ALA A 50 -3.10 2.96 -15.97
C ALA A 50 -4.23 1.92 -16.06
N HIS A 51 -4.31 1.14 -17.13
CA HIS A 51 -5.36 0.11 -17.26
C HIS A 51 -5.23 -1.01 -16.21
N PHE A 52 -4.01 -1.29 -15.76
CA PHE A 52 -3.79 -2.26 -14.69
C PHE A 52 -3.80 -1.53 -13.35
N PHE A 53 -4.82 -1.85 -12.56
CA PHE A 53 -4.96 -1.49 -11.16
C PHE A 53 -5.53 -0.10 -10.81
N TRP A 54 -6.32 0.53 -11.70
CA TRP A 54 -6.93 1.82 -11.37
C TRP A 54 -8.05 1.70 -10.35
N ASN A 55 -9.07 0.88 -10.62
CA ASN A 55 -10.30 0.87 -9.83
C ASN A 55 -10.51 -0.39 -8.98
N ASN A 56 -9.58 -1.34 -9.00
CA ASN A 56 -9.64 -2.53 -8.16
C ASN A 56 -9.20 -2.23 -6.72
N TRP A 57 -9.40 -3.23 -5.86
CA TRP A 57 -8.74 -3.37 -4.58
C TRP A 57 -7.26 -3.65 -4.82
N ARG A 58 -6.38 -2.74 -4.39
CA ARG A 58 -4.94 -3.01 -4.36
C ARG A 58 -4.61 -4.02 -3.27
N THR A 59 -5.17 -3.79 -2.10
CA THR A 59 -5.06 -4.62 -0.91
C THR A 59 -6.36 -4.50 -0.12
N ILE A 60 -6.70 -5.54 0.63
CA ILE A 60 -7.97 -5.69 1.32
C ILE A 60 -7.78 -6.60 2.52
N LEU A 61 -8.46 -6.30 3.62
CA LEU A 61 -8.46 -7.10 4.84
C LEU A 61 -9.88 -7.19 5.38
N TRP A 62 -10.23 -8.32 5.99
CA TRP A 62 -11.43 -8.43 6.81
C TRP A 62 -11.14 -7.90 8.21
N ASN A 63 -11.98 -7.00 8.70
CA ASN A 63 -11.91 -6.52 10.07
C ASN A 63 -13.05 -7.15 10.89
N PRO A 64 -12.74 -7.99 11.90
CA PRO A 64 -13.77 -8.63 12.72
C PRO A 64 -14.56 -7.66 13.60
N ASP A 65 -13.96 -6.54 14.03
CA ASP A 65 -14.56 -5.58 14.96
C ASP A 65 -15.64 -4.74 14.27
N THR A 66 -15.42 -4.41 13.00
CA THR A 66 -16.38 -3.66 12.16
C THR A 66 -17.24 -4.56 11.27
N GLN A 67 -16.91 -5.86 11.20
CA GLN A 67 -17.55 -6.85 10.31
C GLN A 67 -17.60 -6.37 8.84
N SER A 68 -16.52 -5.76 8.39
CA SER A 68 -16.40 -5.15 7.08
C SER A 68 -15.00 -5.37 6.48
N PHE A 69 -14.89 -5.17 5.18
CA PHE A 69 -13.62 -5.17 4.47
C PHE A 69 -13.02 -3.77 4.46
N TRP A 70 -11.73 -3.66 4.77
CA TRP A 70 -10.96 -2.42 4.73
C TRP A 70 -9.85 -2.56 3.70
N GLY A 71 -9.76 -1.62 2.76
CA GLY A 71 -8.82 -1.75 1.65
C GLY A 71 -8.46 -0.44 0.97
N LEU A 72 -7.46 -0.51 0.11
CA LEU A 72 -7.00 0.62 -0.69
C LEU A 72 -7.44 0.47 -2.14
N GLN A 73 -7.99 1.55 -2.70
CA GLN A 73 -8.24 1.64 -4.13
C GLN A 73 -6.91 1.85 -4.88
N GLY A 74 -6.70 1.08 -5.96
CA GLY A 74 -5.38 0.95 -6.57
C GLY A 74 -4.80 2.22 -7.21
N GLY A 75 -5.61 3.01 -7.90
CA GLY A 75 -5.14 4.25 -8.52
C GLY A 75 -4.80 5.36 -7.52
N SER A 76 -5.48 5.40 -6.37
CA SER A 76 -5.57 6.59 -5.52
C SER A 76 -5.00 6.46 -4.12
N THR A 77 -4.78 5.23 -3.62
CA THR A 77 -4.56 4.93 -2.18
C THR A 77 -5.66 5.47 -1.26
N GLN A 78 -6.87 5.63 -1.80
CA GLN A 78 -8.04 5.91 -0.99
C GLN A 78 -8.41 4.67 -0.16
N LEU A 79 -8.42 4.84 1.16
CA LEU A 79 -9.00 3.90 2.11
C LEU A 79 -10.51 3.88 1.94
N PHE A 80 -11.04 2.68 1.77
CA PHE A 80 -12.46 2.43 1.78
C PHE A 80 -12.80 1.33 2.79
N GLU A 81 -14.04 1.36 3.22
CA GLU A 81 -14.69 0.30 3.97
C GLU A 81 -15.85 -0.26 3.14
N PHE A 82 -15.96 -1.58 3.04
CA PHE A 82 -17.07 -2.27 2.41
C PHE A 82 -17.73 -3.22 3.42
N THR A 83 -18.99 -2.93 3.79
CA THR A 83 -19.80 -3.76 4.68
C THR A 83 -20.75 -4.61 3.86
N PRO A 84 -20.51 -5.94 3.71
CA PRO A 84 -21.30 -6.77 2.79
C PRO A 84 -22.73 -6.99 3.26
N THR A 85 -22.97 -6.99 4.57
CA THR A 85 -24.29 -7.27 5.17
C THR A 85 -25.29 -6.15 4.91
N THR A 86 -24.83 -4.90 4.88
CA THR A 86 -25.64 -3.71 4.61
C THR A 86 -25.49 -3.22 3.17
N GLY A 87 -24.53 -3.75 2.41
CA GLY A 87 -24.22 -3.29 1.06
C GLY A 87 -23.72 -1.86 1.05
N VAL A 88 -22.94 -1.46 2.05
CA VAL A 88 -22.39 -0.09 2.15
C VAL A 88 -20.93 -0.10 1.69
N LEU A 89 -20.58 0.83 0.80
CA LEU A 89 -19.20 1.14 0.42
C LEU A 89 -18.91 2.59 0.80
N ARG A 90 -18.04 2.79 1.79
CA ARG A 90 -17.69 4.08 2.36
C ARG A 90 -16.29 4.48 1.96
N SER A 91 -16.14 5.69 1.41
CA SER A 91 -14.82 6.34 1.30
C SER A 91 -14.43 6.90 2.66
N VAL A 92 -13.26 6.53 3.16
CA VAL A 92 -12.82 6.89 4.52
C VAL A 92 -11.82 8.04 4.45
N ARG A 93 -10.64 7.82 3.89
CA ARG A 93 -9.59 8.83 3.77
C ARG A 93 -8.49 8.42 2.79
N SER A 94 -7.65 9.37 2.38
CA SER A 94 -6.45 9.05 1.60
C SER A 94 -5.32 8.58 2.54
N LEU A 95 -4.78 7.36 2.32
CA LEU A 95 -3.55 6.91 3.00
C LEU A 95 -2.35 7.35 2.16
N ARG A 96 -2.04 8.64 2.21
CA ARG A 96 -0.87 9.23 1.56
C ARG A 96 0.06 9.81 2.62
N PRO A 97 1.38 9.72 2.41
CA PRO A 97 2.37 10.41 3.23
C PRO A 97 2.14 11.93 3.25
N GLU A 98 2.60 12.57 4.31
CA GLU A 98 2.64 14.02 4.42
C GLU A 98 3.43 14.63 3.26
N GLY A 99 2.93 15.75 2.71
CA GLY A 99 3.51 16.41 1.55
C GLY A 99 3.15 15.79 0.19
N VAL A 100 2.52 14.60 0.15
CA VAL A 100 1.92 14.08 -1.09
C VAL A 100 0.56 14.75 -1.31
N PRO A 101 0.28 15.34 -2.49
CA PRO A 101 -1.00 15.98 -2.77
C PRO A 101 -2.18 15.04 -2.49
N LEU A 102 -3.24 15.55 -1.85
CA LEU A 102 -4.46 14.79 -1.56
C LEU A 102 -5.58 15.05 -2.58
N ASP A 103 -5.48 16.13 -3.36
CA ASP A 103 -6.48 16.57 -4.34
C ASP A 103 -6.35 15.87 -5.70
N THR A 104 -5.40 14.94 -5.83
CA THR A 104 -5.19 14.16 -7.05
C THR A 104 -5.91 12.83 -6.98
N ARG A 105 -6.63 12.47 -8.05
CA ARG A 105 -7.24 11.13 -8.16
C ARG A 105 -6.18 10.02 -8.17
N ARG A 106 -5.04 10.25 -8.81
CA ARG A 106 -3.91 9.30 -8.82
C ARG A 106 -2.97 9.59 -7.66
N ASN A 107 -2.52 8.54 -6.97
CA ASN A 107 -1.31 8.64 -6.15
C ASN A 107 -0.09 8.65 -7.10
N PRO A 108 0.69 9.75 -7.17
CA PRO A 108 1.86 9.82 -8.04
C PRO A 108 2.91 8.74 -7.75
N PHE A 109 2.92 8.17 -6.53
CA PHE A 109 3.87 7.16 -6.10
C PHE A 109 3.33 5.72 -6.13
N ARG A 110 2.13 5.53 -6.72
CA ARG A 110 1.41 4.24 -6.83
C ARG A 110 1.06 3.62 -5.46
N SER A 111 0.02 2.80 -5.45
CA SER A 111 -0.40 2.07 -4.24
C SER A 111 0.47 0.83 -4.02
N GLN A 112 0.81 0.55 -2.77
CA GLN A 112 1.61 -0.60 -2.36
C GLN A 112 0.74 -1.65 -1.64
N LEU A 113 1.31 -2.84 -1.41
CA LEU A 113 0.66 -4.02 -0.84
C LEU A 113 0.99 -4.22 0.64
N GLY A 114 2.04 -3.57 1.17
CA GLY A 114 2.43 -3.64 2.57
C GLY A 114 1.38 -2.99 3.47
N PHE A 115 0.28 -3.71 3.74
CA PHE A 115 -0.91 -3.24 4.43
C PHE A 115 -1.43 -4.36 5.34
N MET A 116 -1.64 -4.06 6.62
CA MET A 116 -2.15 -5.02 7.60
C MET A 116 -3.10 -4.36 8.61
N LEU A 117 -3.92 -5.18 9.27
CA LEU A 117 -4.73 -4.81 10.43
C LEU A 117 -3.97 -5.29 11.66
N GLY A 118 -3.39 -4.36 12.41
CA GLY A 118 -2.66 -4.61 13.64
C GLY A 118 -3.54 -4.50 14.89
N PRO A 119 -2.91 -4.56 16.08
CA PRO A 119 -3.57 -4.35 17.38
C PRO A 119 -4.32 -3.02 17.47
N ASP A 120 -5.23 -2.93 18.44
CA ASP A 120 -6.04 -1.73 18.73
C ASP A 120 -6.78 -1.19 17.50
N ASN A 121 -7.31 -2.12 16.68
CA ASN A 121 -8.08 -1.84 15.47
C ASN A 121 -7.38 -0.82 14.54
N THR A 122 -6.07 -1.00 14.36
CA THR A 122 -5.23 -0.04 13.62
C THR A 122 -4.69 -0.62 12.34
N LEU A 123 -4.93 0.07 11.23
CA LEU A 123 -4.30 -0.22 9.94
C LEU A 123 -2.86 0.27 9.94
N ILE A 124 -1.94 -0.56 9.47
CA ILE A 124 -0.53 -0.23 9.25
C ILE A 124 -0.26 -0.34 7.75
N TYR A 125 0.34 0.68 7.16
CA TYR A 125 0.60 0.75 5.72
C TYR A 125 2.00 1.29 5.42
N LEU A 126 2.73 0.61 4.53
CA LEU A 126 4.00 1.06 4.00
C LEU A 126 3.77 1.75 2.65
N ALA A 127 3.73 3.08 2.68
CA ALA A 127 3.35 3.91 1.55
C ALA A 127 4.58 4.42 0.80
N HIS A 128 4.55 4.41 -0.54
CA HIS A 128 5.56 5.15 -1.29
C HIS A 128 5.32 6.66 -1.22
N ALA A 129 6.43 7.40 -1.12
CA ALA A 129 6.50 8.86 -1.03
C ALA A 129 7.62 9.40 -1.94
N PRO A 130 7.78 10.73 -2.07
CA PRO A 130 8.94 11.32 -2.74
C PRO A 130 10.25 10.79 -2.16
N GLY A 131 11.26 10.63 -3.01
CA GLY A 131 12.58 10.21 -2.57
C GLY A 131 13.24 11.20 -1.61
N ILE A 132 14.04 10.67 -0.69
CA ILE A 132 14.83 11.48 0.24
C ILE A 132 16.13 11.87 -0.44
N ARG A 133 16.36 13.18 -0.59
CA ARG A 133 17.65 13.72 -1.02
C ARG A 133 18.67 13.55 0.10
N THR A 134 19.84 13.04 -0.25
CA THR A 134 20.94 12.84 0.71
C THR A 134 22.22 13.33 0.09
N GLU A 135 22.94 14.19 0.81
CA GLU A 135 24.19 14.76 0.34
C GLU A 135 25.20 13.65 -0.02
N GLY A 136 25.88 13.81 -1.15
CA GLY A 136 26.85 12.82 -1.65
C GLY A 136 26.24 11.52 -2.20
N LYS A 137 24.92 11.42 -2.34
CA LYS A 137 24.23 10.26 -2.92
C LYS A 137 23.37 10.67 -4.13
N SER A 138 23.19 9.74 -5.07
CA SER A 138 22.23 9.90 -6.18
C SER A 138 20.81 10.08 -5.66
N ASP A 139 20.01 10.87 -6.38
CA ASP A 139 18.61 11.10 -6.03
C ASP A 139 17.78 9.82 -6.16
N LEU A 140 16.88 9.60 -5.22
CA LEU A 140 15.89 8.52 -5.30
C LEU A 140 14.61 9.04 -5.92
N LYS A 141 13.96 8.21 -6.75
CA LYS A 141 12.61 8.50 -7.25
C LYS A 141 11.55 8.38 -6.15
N SER A 142 11.71 7.42 -5.23
CA SER A 142 10.77 7.17 -4.14
C SER A 142 11.45 6.89 -2.81
N SER A 143 10.69 7.04 -1.73
CA SER A 143 10.97 6.51 -0.40
C SER A 143 9.77 5.71 0.10
N VAL A 144 9.93 4.99 1.22
CA VAL A 144 8.84 4.28 1.89
C VAL A 144 8.55 4.96 3.22
N HIS A 145 7.32 5.38 3.47
CA HIS A 145 6.85 5.89 4.75
C HIS A 145 6.02 4.84 5.50
N LEU A 146 6.08 4.88 6.83
CA LEU A 146 5.21 4.08 7.69
C LEU A 146 3.99 4.91 8.10
N LEU A 147 2.81 4.49 7.68
CA LEU A 147 1.54 5.13 8.00
C LEU A 147 0.72 4.25 8.94
N THR A 148 0.02 4.88 9.88
CA THR A 148 -0.96 4.21 10.74
C THR A 148 -2.31 4.90 10.71
N TYR A 149 -3.39 4.13 10.75
CA TYR A 149 -4.75 4.65 10.88
C TYR A 149 -5.58 3.84 11.87
N ARG A 150 -5.94 4.43 13.01
CA ARG A 150 -6.79 3.81 14.03
C ARG A 150 -8.25 4.01 13.65
N ILE A 151 -8.93 2.89 13.37
CA ILE A 151 -10.29 2.88 12.82
C ILE A 151 -11.29 3.47 13.81
N ASP A 152 -11.21 3.10 15.09
CA ASP A 152 -12.22 3.48 16.10
C ASP A 152 -12.25 4.98 16.40
N THR A 153 -11.09 5.64 16.29
CA THR A 153 -10.92 7.05 16.68
C THR A 153 -10.67 7.97 15.48
N ASP A 154 -10.70 7.45 14.25
CA ASP A 154 -10.36 8.18 13.03
C ASP A 154 -9.00 8.92 13.11
N GLN A 155 -8.01 8.27 13.73
CA GLN A 155 -6.69 8.88 13.96
C GLN A 155 -5.69 8.39 12.93
N PHE A 156 -5.07 9.32 12.20
CA PHE A 156 -4.00 9.03 11.25
C PHE A 156 -2.67 9.61 11.70
N HIS A 157 -1.59 8.88 11.39
CA HIS A 157 -0.23 9.35 11.57
C HIS A 157 0.67 8.90 10.43
N ASP A 158 1.54 9.79 9.97
CA ASP A 158 2.69 9.48 9.14
C ASP A 158 3.95 9.49 10.03
N HIS A 159 4.55 8.32 10.23
CA HIS A 159 5.76 8.15 11.05
C HIS A 159 7.04 8.56 10.30
N GLY A 160 6.89 9.03 9.06
CA GLY A 160 7.98 9.46 8.21
C GLY A 160 8.62 8.31 7.43
N ALA A 161 9.66 8.67 6.69
CA ALA A 161 10.36 7.76 5.82
C ALA A 161 11.23 6.75 6.58
N LEU A 162 11.21 5.50 6.12
CA LEU A 162 12.05 4.43 6.63
C LEU A 162 13.50 4.65 6.20
N VAL A 163 14.38 4.69 7.20
CA VAL A 163 15.83 4.69 7.03
C VAL A 163 16.43 3.71 8.03
N THR A 164 17.48 3.01 7.63
CA THR A 164 18.20 2.13 8.56
C THR A 164 18.95 2.97 9.60
N ARG A 165 19.36 2.33 10.71
CA ARG A 165 20.18 2.96 11.75
C ARG A 165 21.49 3.58 11.23
N ASN A 166 22.06 3.01 10.17
CA ASN A 166 23.27 3.52 9.50
C ASN A 166 22.97 4.44 8.31
N GLY A 167 21.73 4.94 8.15
CA GLY A 167 21.37 5.93 7.14
C GLY A 167 21.28 5.38 5.71
N ARG A 168 21.09 4.06 5.54
CA ARG A 168 20.75 3.47 4.25
C ARG A 168 19.28 3.73 3.97
N ARG A 169 18.99 4.14 2.74
CA ARG A 169 17.63 4.50 2.31
C ARG A 169 16.84 3.25 1.96
N ILE A 170 15.55 3.25 2.31
CA ILE A 170 14.58 2.21 1.95
C ILE A 170 13.57 2.83 0.99
N PHE A 171 13.37 2.20 -0.17
CA PHE A 171 12.62 2.82 -1.26
C PHE A 171 11.64 1.92 -1.99
N PHE A 172 11.55 0.64 -1.58
CA PHE A 172 10.52 -0.27 -2.06
C PHE A 172 10.21 -1.36 -1.03
N THR A 173 8.92 -1.65 -0.84
CA THR A 173 8.43 -2.82 -0.10
C THR A 173 6.96 -3.10 -0.43
N GLU A 174 6.59 -4.37 -0.37
CA GLU A 174 5.24 -4.87 -0.66
C GLU A 174 4.71 -5.77 0.47
N SER A 175 5.33 -5.77 1.65
CA SER A 175 4.97 -6.63 2.79
C SER A 175 5.08 -5.90 4.12
N VAL A 176 4.20 -6.22 5.07
CA VAL A 176 4.30 -5.76 6.46
C VAL A 176 3.63 -6.78 7.37
N GLU A 177 4.26 -7.09 8.50
CA GLU A 177 3.71 -8.01 9.50
C GLU A 177 4.24 -7.64 10.90
N ILE A 178 3.49 -7.96 11.96
CA ILE A 178 3.98 -7.86 13.33
C ILE A 178 4.50 -9.24 13.77
N GLY A 179 5.75 -9.29 14.19
CA GLY A 179 6.39 -10.49 14.74
C GLY A 179 5.89 -10.81 16.15
N SER A 180 6.21 -12.01 16.63
CA SER A 180 5.88 -12.47 18.00
C SER A 180 6.60 -11.71 19.11
N ASP A 181 7.58 -10.88 18.74
CA ASP A 181 8.34 -9.97 19.60
C ASP A 181 7.82 -8.52 19.52
N ASP A 182 6.60 -8.33 19.00
CA ASP A 182 5.91 -7.06 18.78
C ASP A 182 6.58 -6.10 17.79
N HIS A 183 7.71 -6.48 17.20
CA HIS A 183 8.37 -5.69 16.16
C HIS A 183 7.62 -5.79 14.84
N ILE A 184 7.65 -4.70 14.07
CA ILE A 184 7.10 -4.67 12.72
C ILE A 184 8.20 -5.08 11.75
N TYR A 185 7.89 -5.98 10.83
CA TYR A 185 8.80 -6.54 9.87
C TYR A 185 8.34 -6.31 8.45
N SER A 186 9.30 -6.25 7.53
CA SER A 186 9.06 -6.12 6.10
C SER A 186 10.25 -6.64 5.31
N VAL A 187 10.03 -7.20 4.12
CA VAL A 187 11.11 -7.45 3.16
C VAL A 187 11.18 -6.24 2.22
N ALA A 188 12.32 -5.54 2.24
CA ALA A 188 12.46 -4.25 1.57
C ALA A 188 13.73 -4.17 0.72
N TRP A 189 13.71 -3.26 -0.26
CA TRP A 189 14.91 -2.87 -0.99
C TRP A 189 15.67 -1.83 -0.17
N VAL A 190 16.87 -2.23 0.28
CA VAL A 190 17.75 -1.42 1.10
C VAL A 190 18.95 -1.01 0.26
N GLU A 191 19.18 0.30 0.15
CA GLU A 191 20.32 0.88 -0.58
C GLU A 191 21.64 0.21 -0.21
N SER A 192 22.39 -0.31 -1.18
CA SER A 192 23.77 -0.75 -0.95
C SER A 192 24.69 0.46 -0.93
N ILE A 193 25.59 0.55 0.06
CA ILE A 193 26.56 1.66 0.20
C ILE A 193 28.02 1.20 0.10
N ASP A 194 28.27 -0.10 0.20
CA ASP A 194 29.60 -0.69 0.10
C ASP A 194 29.98 -0.87 -1.39
N PRO A 195 31.05 -0.20 -1.88
CA PRO A 195 31.46 -0.28 -3.29
C PRO A 195 31.71 -1.70 -3.79
N SER A 196 32.33 -2.56 -2.97
CA SER A 196 32.64 -3.93 -3.36
C SER A 196 31.37 -4.76 -3.55
N ASN A 197 30.39 -4.55 -2.67
CA ASN A 197 29.08 -5.16 -2.78
C ASN A 197 28.27 -4.59 -3.95
N LYS A 198 28.40 -3.29 -4.25
CA LYS A 198 27.73 -2.68 -5.40
C LYS A 198 28.18 -3.32 -6.71
N GLU A 199 29.48 -3.48 -6.92
CA GLU A 199 30.05 -4.14 -8.10
C GLU A 199 29.55 -5.58 -8.20
N ARG A 200 29.63 -6.34 -7.11
CA ARG A 200 29.15 -7.72 -7.07
C ARG A 200 27.66 -7.84 -7.42
N ILE A 201 26.81 -6.97 -6.86
CA ILE A 201 25.37 -6.96 -7.14
C ILE A 201 25.12 -6.58 -8.60
N GLN A 202 25.81 -5.56 -9.11
CA GLN A 202 25.65 -5.13 -10.49
C GLN A 202 26.08 -6.21 -11.48
N SER A 203 27.19 -6.91 -11.22
CA SER A 203 27.65 -8.03 -12.06
C SER A 203 26.75 -9.26 -11.99
N ALA A 204 26.02 -9.44 -10.88
CA ALA A 204 25.08 -10.55 -10.71
C ALA A 204 23.70 -10.25 -11.33
N ARG A 205 23.38 -8.98 -11.61
CA ARG A 205 22.15 -8.59 -12.31
C ARG A 205 22.30 -8.95 -13.79
N GLY A 206 21.34 -9.71 -14.31
CA GLY A 206 21.30 -10.02 -15.75
C GLY A 206 20.91 -8.79 -16.58
N GLU A 207 21.09 -8.88 -17.90
CA GLU A 207 20.76 -7.80 -18.86
C GLU A 207 19.27 -7.37 -18.84
N ALA A 208 18.40 -8.15 -18.20
CA ALA A 208 16.95 -7.90 -18.10
C ALA A 208 16.48 -7.47 -16.69
N ALA A 209 17.33 -6.81 -15.91
CA ALA A 209 16.91 -6.25 -14.63
C ALA A 209 15.90 -5.10 -14.82
N PRO A 210 14.92 -4.89 -13.92
CA PRO A 210 13.97 -3.79 -14.02
C PRO A 210 14.66 -2.42 -14.06
N ASP A 211 14.11 -1.44 -14.78
CA ASP A 211 14.68 -0.08 -14.91
C ASP A 211 14.92 0.59 -13.55
N GLU A 212 14.11 0.28 -12.54
CA GLU A 212 14.26 0.79 -11.16
C GLU A 212 15.58 0.34 -10.50
N THR A 213 16.25 -0.65 -11.09
CA THR A 213 17.54 -1.16 -10.63
C THR A 213 18.73 -0.37 -11.18
N GLU A 214 18.53 0.46 -12.22
CA GLU A 214 19.59 1.28 -12.83
C GLU A 214 19.97 2.49 -11.96
N ASP A 215 18.97 3.09 -11.28
CA ASP A 215 19.19 4.30 -10.50
C ASP A 215 19.92 4.03 -9.17
N VAL A 216 19.70 2.83 -8.59
CA VAL A 216 20.19 2.48 -7.25
C VAL A 216 20.52 0.99 -7.13
N ILE A 217 21.71 0.70 -6.64
CA ILE A 217 22.08 -0.65 -6.24
C ILE A 217 21.52 -0.94 -4.85
N TYR A 218 20.80 -2.04 -4.71
CA TYR A 218 20.15 -2.42 -3.45
C TYR A 218 20.27 -3.91 -3.16
N GLU A 219 19.98 -4.24 -1.91
CA GLU A 219 19.83 -5.59 -1.41
C GLU A 219 18.40 -5.77 -0.91
N MET A 220 17.82 -6.94 -1.13
CA MET A 220 16.60 -7.34 -0.45
C MET A 220 16.95 -7.78 0.96
N GLN A 221 16.43 -7.09 1.97
CA GLN A 221 16.67 -7.43 3.37
C GLN A 221 15.36 -7.50 4.15
N LEU A 222 15.33 -8.38 5.15
CA LEU A 222 14.33 -8.29 6.22
C LEU A 222 14.68 -7.08 7.08
N ILE A 223 13.80 -6.09 7.12
CA ILE A 223 13.93 -4.93 7.99
C ILE A 223 13.07 -5.12 9.24
N GLN A 224 13.61 -4.70 10.37
CA GLN A 224 12.93 -4.65 11.66
C GLN A 224 12.72 -3.19 12.04
N MET A 225 11.46 -2.80 12.13
CA MET A 225 11.01 -1.49 12.62
C MET A 225 10.79 -1.56 14.14
N PRO A 226 10.55 -0.42 14.82
CA PRO A 226 10.20 -0.42 16.24
C PRO A 226 8.99 -1.30 16.57
N THR A 227 8.82 -1.62 17.85
CA THR A 227 7.63 -2.33 18.31
C THR A 227 6.37 -1.51 18.04
N TRP A 228 5.26 -2.16 17.70
CA TRP A 228 4.03 -1.47 17.30
C TRP A 228 3.51 -0.52 18.39
N GLN A 229 3.73 -0.83 19.68
CA GLN A 229 3.32 0.03 20.80
C GLN A 229 4.04 1.38 20.80
N LYS A 230 5.19 1.52 20.12
CA LYS A 230 5.90 2.79 20.00
C LYS A 230 5.27 3.73 18.97
N LEU A 231 4.42 3.22 18.08
CA LEU A 231 3.71 4.04 17.08
C LEU A 231 2.53 4.81 17.68
N PHE A 232 2.09 4.47 18.88
CA PHE A 232 0.85 5.01 19.47
C PHE A 232 1.08 5.73 20.81
N LYS A 233 2.34 6.09 21.11
CA LYS A 233 2.72 6.87 22.30
C LYS A 233 2.71 8.36 22.03
#